data_AF-A0A932D416-F1
#
_entry.id   AF-A0A932D416-F1
#
_cell.length_a   1.000
_cell.length_b   1.000
_cell.length_c   1.000
_cell.angle_alpha   90.00
_cell.angle_beta   90.00
_cell.angle_gamma   90.00
#
_symmetry.space_group_name_H-M   'P 1'
#
loop_
_entity.id
_entity.type
_entity.pdbx_description
1 polymer ?
#
loop_
_entity_poly.entity_id
_entity_poly.type
_entity_poly.pdbx_seq_one_letter_code
_entity_poly.pdbx_strand_id
1 'polypeptide(L)'
;MRASSLRLLSVFALLVPVVGGAKGGGCGGAARSRSPAPDVTGAWAIEYDDTLGVEIRIGGAVYTDEIGAQGGSVTIDHEGQPLTFDLDCERPEVVCPSEAWPDEVTAEQRLAEYPHQMIVTLPTQTCSGQLVEPDPADCGEGTPNPDCDQVCDGEVATTSREVFGVIAEDGSSFDLLLGAGIASNGFNCVLLGISVAQADLVNTGSAEGGDWRSTRMDNGAVTTGYAGGCLWVGDPDADQELEALVLGASIEFTTGFTGTRL
;
A
#
# COMPACT_ATOMS: atom_id res chain seq x y z
N MET A 1 4.74 21.10 58.75
CA MET A 1 6.16 21.33 58.45
C MET A 1 6.66 20.17 57.59
N ARG A 2 7.25 20.51 56.43
CA ARG A 2 8.26 19.79 55.59
C ARG A 2 8.01 18.29 55.29
N ALA A 3 7.63 17.91 54.08
CA ALA A 3 8.37 17.90 52.80
C ALA A 3 9.24 16.64 52.58
N SER A 4 8.85 15.85 51.57
CA SER A 4 9.67 15.18 50.53
C SER A 4 8.92 13.95 50.02
N SER A 5 8.94 13.50 48.77
CA SER A 5 9.12 14.07 47.43
C SER A 5 9.29 12.86 46.51
N LEU A 6 8.52 12.81 45.42
CA LEU A 6 8.87 12.25 44.10
C LEU A 6 9.65 10.91 44.02
N ARG A 7 9.06 9.93 43.32
CA ARG A 7 9.51 9.44 41.99
C ARG A 7 8.74 8.17 41.62
N LEU A 8 7.93 8.23 40.56
CA LEU A 8 7.91 7.31 39.42
C LEU A 8 6.78 7.74 38.48
N LEU A 9 7.04 8.85 37.78
CA LEU A 9 6.52 9.07 36.44
C LEU A 9 7.48 8.37 35.46
N SER A 10 6.93 7.90 34.33
CA SER A 10 7.59 7.55 33.06
C SER A 10 7.32 6.11 32.58
N VAL A 11 6.09 5.85 32.15
CA VAL A 11 5.78 4.89 31.07
C VAL A 11 4.88 5.63 30.08
N PHE A 12 5.48 6.50 29.27
CA PHE A 12 4.82 7.23 28.19
C PHE A 12 5.90 7.64 27.18
N ALA A 13 6.51 6.66 26.51
CA ALA A 13 7.41 6.89 25.39
C ALA A 13 7.75 5.56 24.72
N LEU A 14 6.90 5.08 23.81
CA LEU A 14 7.25 4.15 22.73
C LEU A 14 5.97 3.83 21.94
N LEU A 15 5.53 4.80 21.14
CA LEU A 15 4.67 4.59 19.97
C LEU A 15 4.84 5.85 19.12
N VAL A 16 5.12 5.64 17.83
CA VAL A 16 5.59 6.59 16.79
C VAL A 16 7.14 6.69 16.75
N PRO A 17 7.80 6.31 15.63
CA PRO A 17 7.35 6.50 14.24
C PRO A 17 7.44 5.23 13.35
N VAL A 18 6.32 4.82 12.77
CA VAL A 18 6.33 4.03 11.52
C VAL A 18 5.43 4.74 10.53
N VAL A 19 5.85 5.92 10.12
CA VAL A 19 5.37 6.60 8.90
C VAL A 19 6.62 7.19 8.27
N GLY A 20 7.51 6.31 7.80
CA GLY A 20 8.77 6.68 7.15
C GLY A 20 8.70 6.65 5.63
N GLY A 21 7.56 6.30 5.03
CA GLY A 21 7.40 6.14 3.58
C GLY A 21 6.62 7.24 2.86
N ALA A 22 5.92 8.12 3.59
CA ALA A 22 5.22 9.25 3.01
C ALA A 22 6.18 10.43 2.83
N LYS A 23 6.27 10.99 1.62
CA LYS A 23 6.97 12.26 1.32
C LYS A 23 6.18 13.43 1.90
N GLY A 24 5.97 13.45 3.21
CA GLY A 24 5.08 14.43 3.84
C GLY A 24 4.68 13.97 5.23
N GLY A 25 4.59 14.91 6.17
CA GLY A 25 4.39 14.62 7.60
C GLY A 25 3.04 14.01 7.96
N GLY A 26 2.78 12.76 7.56
CA GLY A 26 1.65 11.93 7.97
C GLY A 26 0.26 12.47 7.58
N CYS A 27 -0.68 11.55 7.31
CA CYS A 27 -2.06 11.88 6.95
C CYS A 27 -2.90 12.56 8.08
N GLY A 28 -2.28 13.03 9.16
CA GLY A 28 -2.97 13.48 10.38
C GLY A 28 -3.19 14.99 10.51
N GLY A 29 -2.26 15.82 10.04
CA GLY A 29 -2.28 17.27 10.25
C GLY A 29 -3.30 17.99 9.37
N ALA A 30 -3.14 17.84 8.05
CA ALA A 30 -3.92 18.57 7.06
C ALA A 30 -5.36 18.07 6.88
N ALA A 31 -5.68 16.84 7.33
CA ALA A 31 -7.04 16.29 7.23
C ALA A 31 -8.12 17.14 7.91
N ARG A 32 -7.75 17.94 8.91
CA ARG A 32 -8.65 18.88 9.61
C ARG A 32 -8.38 20.35 9.30
N SER A 33 -7.46 20.61 8.38
CA SER A 33 -7.12 21.96 7.98
C SER A 33 -8.25 22.60 7.21
N ARG A 34 -8.41 23.91 7.44
CA ARG A 34 -9.40 24.78 6.80
C ARG A 34 -8.74 25.82 5.89
N SER A 35 -7.41 25.76 5.75
CA SER A 35 -6.72 26.57 4.74
C SER A 35 -7.19 26.18 3.35
N PRO A 36 -7.10 27.08 2.37
CA PRO A 36 -7.32 26.72 0.98
C PRO A 36 -6.39 25.58 0.55
N ALA A 37 -6.88 24.72 -0.35
CA ALA A 37 -6.11 23.67 -1.02
C ALA A 37 -6.39 23.75 -2.54
N PRO A 38 -5.52 23.23 -3.41
CA PRO A 38 -5.82 23.13 -4.83
C PRO A 38 -7.02 22.21 -5.07
N ASP A 39 -7.86 22.55 -6.06
CA ASP A 39 -8.90 21.66 -6.56
C ASP A 39 -8.28 20.47 -7.31
N VAL A 40 -8.49 19.27 -6.78
CA VAL A 40 -8.07 17.98 -7.39
C VAL A 40 -9.25 17.20 -7.98
N THR A 41 -10.47 17.73 -7.89
CA THR A 41 -11.70 17.02 -8.24
C THR A 41 -11.76 16.64 -9.73
N GLY A 42 -12.08 15.40 -10.04
CA GLY A 42 -12.27 14.93 -11.42
C GLY A 42 -11.54 13.62 -11.71
N ALA A 43 -11.57 13.23 -12.99
CA ALA A 43 -10.89 12.04 -13.47
C ALA A 43 -9.43 12.35 -13.84
N TRP A 44 -8.57 11.37 -13.61
CA TRP A 44 -7.13 11.44 -13.84
C TRP A 44 -6.68 10.19 -14.57
N ALA A 45 -5.98 10.37 -15.69
CA ALA A 45 -5.27 9.29 -16.37
C ALA A 45 -3.89 9.13 -15.72
N ILE A 46 -3.53 7.90 -15.38
CA ILE A 46 -2.29 7.52 -14.71
C ILE A 46 -1.41 6.74 -15.67
N GLU A 47 -0.14 7.13 -15.76
CA GLU A 47 0.89 6.44 -16.54
C GLU A 47 1.97 5.94 -15.59
N TYR A 48 2.27 4.64 -15.68
CA TYR A 48 3.21 3.94 -14.81
C TYR A 48 4.60 3.81 -15.42
N ASP A 49 5.60 3.74 -14.54
CA ASP A 49 6.93 3.25 -14.88
C ASP A 49 6.87 1.76 -15.28
N ASP A 50 7.90 1.29 -15.99
CA ASP A 50 8.01 -0.10 -16.46
C ASP A 50 8.73 -1.04 -15.48
N THR A 51 9.04 -0.55 -14.27
CA THR A 51 9.75 -1.28 -13.23
C THR A 51 9.05 -1.18 -11.87
N LEU A 52 9.34 -2.18 -11.03
CA LEU A 52 8.95 -2.25 -9.62
C LEU A 52 10.22 -2.27 -8.77
N GLY A 53 10.39 -1.26 -7.93
CA GLY A 53 11.36 -1.30 -6.84
C GLY A 53 10.88 -2.26 -5.75
N VAL A 54 11.76 -3.14 -5.29
CA VAL A 54 11.49 -4.14 -4.26
C VAL A 54 12.29 -3.78 -3.02
N GLU A 55 11.65 -3.74 -1.85
CA GLU A 55 12.33 -3.63 -0.57
C GLU A 55 11.92 -4.78 0.35
N ILE A 56 12.89 -5.58 0.79
CA ILE A 56 12.68 -6.72 1.69
C ILE A 56 13.33 -6.41 3.03
N ARG A 57 12.56 -6.49 4.12
CA ARG A 57 13.06 -6.32 5.49
C ARG A 57 12.98 -7.61 6.28
N ILE A 58 14.11 -8.05 6.85
CA ILE A 58 14.22 -9.29 7.64
C ILE A 58 15.12 -9.02 8.85
N GLY A 59 14.62 -9.22 10.07
CA GLY A 59 15.44 -9.11 11.29
C GLY A 59 16.15 -7.76 11.48
N GLY A 60 15.67 -6.67 10.85
CA GLY A 60 16.31 -5.36 10.85
C GLY A 60 17.30 -5.11 9.70
N ALA A 61 17.62 -6.12 8.89
CA ALA A 61 18.28 -5.95 7.61
C ALA A 61 17.28 -5.45 6.55
N VAL A 62 17.79 -4.68 5.58
CA VAL A 62 17.01 -4.16 4.44
C VAL A 62 17.74 -4.51 3.16
N TYR A 63 17.02 -5.10 2.22
CA TYR A 63 17.49 -5.46 0.90
C TYR A 63 16.64 -4.73 -0.13
N THR A 64 17.28 -4.25 -1.20
CA THR A 64 16.59 -3.54 -2.28
C THR A 64 16.96 -4.16 -3.61
N ASP A 65 15.97 -4.35 -4.48
CA ASP A 65 16.16 -4.82 -5.85
C ASP A 65 15.16 -4.14 -6.80
N GLU A 66 15.22 -4.44 -8.09
CA GLU A 66 14.27 -3.96 -9.10
C GLU A 66 13.87 -5.09 -10.05
N ILE A 67 12.57 -5.21 -10.30
CA ILE A 67 11.97 -6.20 -11.22
C ILE A 67 11.10 -5.49 -12.27
N GLY A 68 10.66 -6.22 -13.29
CA GLY A 68 9.79 -5.66 -14.32
C GLY A 68 8.38 -5.35 -13.79
N ALA A 69 7.63 -4.50 -14.48
CA ALA A 69 6.26 -4.12 -14.12
C ALA A 69 5.27 -5.30 -13.95
N GLN A 70 5.55 -6.45 -14.55
CA GLN A 70 4.74 -7.66 -14.43
C GLN A 70 5.18 -8.57 -13.27
N GLY A 71 6.22 -8.18 -12.54
CA GLY A 71 6.86 -8.99 -11.52
C GLY A 71 8.16 -9.65 -11.98
N GLY A 72 8.59 -10.65 -11.22
CA GLY A 72 9.85 -11.36 -11.32
C GLY A 72 10.33 -11.86 -9.96
N SER A 73 11.45 -12.59 -9.98
CA SER A 73 12.04 -13.15 -8.77
C SER A 73 13.24 -12.32 -8.29
N VAL A 74 13.33 -12.13 -6.97
CA VAL A 74 14.45 -11.48 -6.27
C VAL A 74 15.08 -12.49 -5.32
N THR A 75 16.40 -12.66 -5.41
CA THR A 75 17.16 -13.52 -4.48
C THR A 75 18.08 -12.67 -3.63
N ILE A 76 17.97 -12.79 -2.31
CA ILE A 76 18.84 -12.14 -1.32
C ILE A 76 19.68 -13.17 -0.58
N ASP A 77 20.84 -12.76 -0.09
CA ASP A 77 21.62 -13.55 0.88
C ASP A 77 21.37 -13.01 2.28
N HIS A 78 20.78 -13.84 3.15
CA HIS A 78 20.54 -13.52 4.55
C HIS A 78 21.25 -14.53 5.43
N GLU A 79 22.23 -14.09 6.21
CA GLU A 79 23.03 -14.94 7.09
C GLU A 79 23.70 -16.13 6.37
N GLY A 80 24.03 -15.98 5.08
CA GLY A 80 24.62 -17.03 4.24
C GLY A 80 23.62 -18.03 3.66
N GLN A 81 22.32 -17.80 3.83
CA GLN A 81 21.24 -18.55 3.19
C GLN A 81 20.62 -17.72 2.06
N PRO A 82 20.51 -18.26 0.84
CA PRO A 82 19.80 -17.59 -0.25
C PRO A 82 18.29 -17.69 -0.04
N LEU A 83 17.60 -16.55 0.02
CA LEU A 83 16.14 -16.47 0.09
C LEU A 83 15.62 -15.89 -1.23
N THR A 84 14.66 -16.57 -1.86
CA THR A 84 14.05 -16.12 -3.12
C THR A 84 12.59 -15.74 -2.90
N PHE A 85 12.25 -14.55 -3.37
CA PHE A 85 10.90 -14.00 -3.39
C PHE A 85 10.45 -13.84 -4.84
N ASP A 86 9.19 -14.15 -5.12
CA ASP A 86 8.62 -14.06 -6.45
C ASP A 86 7.35 -13.23 -6.42
N LEU A 87 7.33 -12.17 -7.21
CA LEU A 87 6.13 -11.43 -7.51
C LEU A 87 5.67 -11.83 -8.90
N ASP A 88 4.42 -12.25 -9.02
CA ASP A 88 3.80 -12.49 -10.32
C ASP A 88 2.46 -11.75 -10.33
N CYS A 89 2.38 -10.68 -11.12
CA CYS A 89 1.18 -9.86 -11.25
C CYS A 89 0.05 -10.54 -12.03
N GLU A 90 0.30 -11.70 -12.64
CA GLU A 90 -0.76 -12.51 -13.25
C GLU A 90 -1.51 -13.36 -12.21
N ARG A 91 -0.94 -13.51 -11.00
CA ARG A 91 -1.55 -14.27 -9.91
C ARG A 91 -2.70 -13.49 -9.27
N PRO A 92 -3.93 -14.05 -9.23
CA PRO A 92 -5.10 -13.36 -8.70
C PRO A 92 -5.03 -13.04 -7.18
N GLU A 93 -4.10 -13.66 -6.44
CA GLU A 93 -3.83 -13.44 -5.02
C GLU A 93 -2.78 -12.34 -4.73
N VAL A 94 -2.16 -11.79 -5.77
CA VAL A 94 -1.18 -10.71 -5.69
C VAL A 94 -1.81 -9.42 -6.23
N VAL A 95 -1.92 -8.39 -5.39
CA VAL A 95 -2.41 -7.07 -5.84
C VAL A 95 -1.26 -6.18 -6.27
N CYS A 96 -0.95 -6.12 -7.55
CA CYS A 96 0.17 -5.29 -8.01
C CYS A 96 -0.12 -3.79 -7.85
N PRO A 97 0.92 -2.93 -7.73
CA PRO A 97 0.72 -1.50 -7.52
C PRO A 97 -0.24 -0.83 -8.51
N SER A 98 -0.18 -1.20 -9.80
CA SER A 98 -1.08 -0.70 -10.85
C SER A 98 -2.53 -1.20 -10.72
N GLU A 99 -2.77 -2.26 -9.97
CA GLU A 99 -4.13 -2.73 -9.64
C GLU A 99 -4.67 -2.02 -8.41
N ALA A 100 -3.80 -1.73 -7.44
CA ALA A 100 -4.14 -0.97 -6.23
C ALA A 100 -4.46 0.50 -6.55
N TRP A 101 -3.87 1.05 -7.61
CA TRP A 101 -4.12 2.39 -8.13
C TRP A 101 -4.29 2.31 -9.66
N PRO A 102 -5.53 2.27 -10.19
CA PRO A 102 -5.73 2.05 -11.62
C PRO A 102 -5.18 3.15 -12.55
N ASP A 103 -5.15 2.85 -13.84
CA ASP A 103 -4.80 3.78 -14.93
C ASP A 103 -5.79 4.94 -15.09
N GLU A 104 -6.99 4.83 -14.50
CA GLU A 104 -7.93 5.93 -14.34
C GLU A 104 -8.45 6.00 -12.89
N VAL A 105 -8.28 7.16 -12.25
CA VAL A 105 -8.80 7.41 -10.90
C VAL A 105 -9.68 8.65 -10.86
N THR A 106 -10.76 8.58 -10.09
CA THR A 106 -11.64 9.74 -9.83
C THR A 106 -11.43 10.26 -8.42
N ALA A 107 -11.02 11.52 -8.31
CA ALA A 107 -10.80 12.22 -7.05
C ALA A 107 -11.93 13.22 -6.75
N GLU A 108 -12.25 13.39 -5.47
CA GLU A 108 -13.29 14.31 -4.98
C GLU A 108 -12.85 15.05 -3.71
N GLN A 109 -13.25 16.33 -3.60
CA GLN A 109 -13.20 17.13 -2.37
C GLN A 109 -14.63 17.49 -1.92
N ARG A 110 -15.21 16.65 -1.06
CA ARG A 110 -16.65 16.75 -0.71
C ARG A 110 -16.96 17.79 0.36
N LEU A 111 -16.04 18.01 1.30
CA LEU A 111 -16.25 18.90 2.43
C LEU A 111 -15.57 20.24 2.16
N ALA A 112 -16.35 21.25 1.77
CA ALA A 112 -15.82 22.59 1.51
C ALA A 112 -15.13 23.23 2.74
N GLU A 113 -15.49 22.81 3.96
CA GLU A 113 -14.81 23.24 5.20
C GLU A 113 -13.42 22.62 5.37
N TYR A 114 -13.15 21.47 4.73
CA TYR A 114 -11.89 20.71 4.84
C TYR A 114 -11.35 20.38 3.44
N PRO A 115 -10.86 21.38 2.70
CA PRO A 115 -10.48 21.20 1.29
C PRO A 115 -9.24 20.31 1.11
N HIS A 116 -8.46 20.06 2.16
CA HIS A 116 -7.32 19.13 2.08
C HIS A 116 -7.75 17.65 2.06
N GLN A 117 -9.03 17.35 2.27
CA GLN A 117 -9.53 15.97 2.20
C GLN A 117 -9.76 15.57 0.74
N MET A 118 -9.04 14.54 0.33
CA MET A 118 -9.18 13.93 -0.99
C MET A 118 -9.81 12.55 -0.81
N ILE A 119 -10.86 12.27 -1.57
CA ILE A 119 -11.49 10.96 -1.63
C ILE A 119 -11.27 10.41 -3.03
N VAL A 120 -10.78 9.18 -3.12
CA VAL A 120 -10.66 8.48 -4.41
C VAL A 120 -11.54 7.24 -4.38
N THR A 121 -12.24 6.99 -5.49
CA THR A 121 -13.03 5.78 -5.67
C THR A 121 -12.17 4.76 -6.41
N LEU A 122 -11.89 3.64 -5.75
CA LEU A 122 -11.09 2.55 -6.31
C LEU A 122 -11.93 1.29 -6.50
N PRO A 123 -11.67 0.48 -7.55
CA PRO A 123 -12.21 -0.86 -7.63
C PRO A 123 -11.62 -1.72 -6.50
N THR A 124 -12.46 -2.56 -5.91
CA THR A 124 -12.06 -3.61 -4.99
C THR A 124 -12.80 -4.87 -5.37
N GLN A 125 -12.14 -6.00 -5.36
CA GLN A 125 -12.86 -7.27 -5.46
C GLN A 125 -13.59 -7.50 -4.13
N THR A 126 -14.74 -8.16 -4.18
CA THR A 126 -15.57 -8.62 -3.04
C THR A 126 -16.08 -10.03 -3.34
N CYS A 127 -15.80 -10.98 -2.46
CA CYS A 127 -16.47 -12.29 -2.48
C CYS A 127 -17.92 -12.12 -1.99
N SER A 128 -18.89 -12.52 -2.80
CA SER A 128 -20.31 -12.54 -2.43
C SER A 128 -20.71 -13.78 -1.61
N GLY A 129 -19.81 -14.76 -1.50
CA GLY A 129 -19.99 -16.04 -0.81
C GLY A 129 -19.33 -16.09 0.57
N GLN A 130 -19.23 -17.30 1.12
CA GLN A 130 -18.43 -17.60 2.30
C GLN A 130 -17.01 -17.95 1.90
N LEU A 131 -16.06 -17.71 2.81
CA LEU A 131 -14.74 -18.31 2.73
C LEU A 131 -14.86 -19.76 3.23
N VAL A 132 -14.54 -20.72 2.38
CA VAL A 132 -14.66 -22.17 2.65
C VAL A 132 -13.31 -22.85 2.45
N GLU A 133 -13.12 -24.04 3.00
CA GLU A 133 -11.93 -24.82 2.68
C GLU A 133 -11.88 -25.12 1.16
N PRO A 134 -10.71 -25.01 0.53
CA PRO A 134 -10.53 -25.34 -0.89
C PRO A 134 -10.84 -26.82 -1.15
N ASP A 135 -11.12 -27.15 -2.42
CA ASP A 135 -11.08 -28.55 -2.85
C ASP A 135 -9.65 -29.10 -2.60
N PRO A 136 -9.48 -30.26 -1.94
CA PRO A 136 -8.17 -30.86 -1.74
C PRO A 136 -7.38 -31.15 -3.03
N ALA A 137 -8.04 -31.20 -4.19
CA ALA A 137 -7.36 -31.30 -5.49
C ALA A 137 -6.78 -29.98 -5.99
N ASP A 138 -7.31 -28.86 -5.50
CA ASP A 138 -6.94 -27.48 -5.88
C ASP A 138 -6.08 -26.79 -4.80
N CYS A 139 -5.66 -27.53 -3.77
CA CYS A 139 -4.78 -27.04 -2.72
C CYS A 139 -3.67 -28.04 -2.33
N GLY A 140 -2.60 -27.53 -1.73
CA GLY A 140 -1.40 -28.29 -1.37
C GLY A 140 -0.20 -27.99 -2.29
N GLU A 141 0.97 -28.52 -1.94
CA GLU A 141 2.24 -28.24 -2.65
C GLU A 141 2.10 -28.39 -4.17
N GLY A 142 2.54 -27.35 -4.91
CA GLY A 142 2.50 -27.32 -6.37
C GLY A 142 1.15 -26.92 -6.98
N THR A 143 0.17 -26.52 -6.17
CA THR A 143 -1.07 -25.86 -6.61
C THR A 143 -0.99 -24.34 -6.43
N PRO A 144 -1.93 -23.56 -7.00
CA PRO A 144 -2.05 -22.13 -6.70
C PRO A 144 -2.43 -21.82 -5.23
N ASN A 145 -2.83 -22.82 -4.43
CA ASN A 145 -3.17 -22.66 -3.02
C ASN A 145 -2.39 -23.66 -2.14
N PRO A 146 -1.06 -23.47 -1.99
CA PRO A 146 -0.19 -24.44 -1.33
C PRO A 146 -0.53 -24.65 0.16
N ASP A 147 -1.00 -23.61 0.83
CA ASP A 147 -1.34 -23.62 2.26
C ASP A 147 -2.78 -24.07 2.56
N CYS A 148 -3.55 -24.41 1.51
CA CYS A 148 -4.97 -24.74 1.62
C CYS A 148 -5.81 -23.66 2.33
N ASP A 149 -5.49 -22.39 2.07
CA ASP A 149 -6.23 -21.24 2.58
C ASP A 149 -7.66 -21.21 2.05
N GLN A 150 -8.55 -20.58 2.82
CA GLN A 150 -9.97 -20.58 2.51
C GLN A 150 -10.30 -19.80 1.23
N VAL A 151 -11.15 -20.38 0.40
CA VAL A 151 -11.53 -19.90 -0.92
C VAL A 151 -12.92 -19.30 -0.92
N CYS A 152 -13.17 -18.33 -1.79
CA CYS A 152 -14.54 -17.83 -2.00
C CYS A 152 -15.40 -18.90 -2.68
N ASP A 153 -16.52 -19.31 -2.07
CA ASP A 153 -17.49 -20.25 -2.66
C ASP A 153 -18.58 -19.57 -3.51
N GLY A 154 -18.50 -18.24 -3.64
CA GLY A 154 -19.46 -17.40 -4.34
C GLY A 154 -18.88 -16.65 -5.53
N GLU A 155 -19.62 -15.65 -6.01
CA GLU A 155 -19.17 -14.79 -7.09
C GLU A 155 -18.16 -13.77 -6.56
N VAL A 156 -17.02 -13.66 -7.22
CA VAL A 156 -16.08 -12.55 -7.01
C VAL A 156 -16.57 -11.39 -7.86
N ALA A 157 -17.14 -10.37 -7.21
CA ALA A 157 -17.62 -9.17 -7.87
C ALA A 157 -16.66 -8.01 -7.61
N THR A 158 -16.39 -7.19 -8.63
CA THR A 158 -15.71 -5.92 -8.44
C THR A 158 -16.72 -4.88 -7.96
N THR A 159 -16.49 -4.34 -6.77
CA THR A 159 -17.25 -3.23 -6.20
C THR A 159 -16.35 -1.99 -6.08
N SER A 160 -16.94 -0.84 -5.78
CA SER A 160 -16.18 0.39 -5.55
C SER A 160 -16.01 0.62 -4.05
N ARG A 161 -14.79 1.01 -3.65
CA ARG A 161 -14.48 1.45 -2.30
C ARG A 161 -13.90 2.85 -2.34
N GLU A 162 -14.33 3.66 -1.39
CA GLU A 162 -13.74 4.98 -1.16
C GLU A 162 -12.51 4.85 -0.29
N VAL A 163 -11.41 5.46 -0.73
CA VAL A 163 -10.18 5.61 0.03
C VAL A 163 -9.92 7.08 0.32
N PHE A 164 -9.28 7.31 1.46
CA PHE A 164 -9.07 8.65 1.99
C PHE A 164 -7.60 9.05 1.84
N GLY A 165 -7.40 10.23 1.27
CA GLY A 165 -6.10 10.90 1.17
C GLY A 165 -6.15 12.33 1.69
N VAL A 166 -4.97 12.88 1.86
CA VAL A 166 -4.75 14.21 2.40
C VAL A 166 -3.79 14.96 1.50
N ILE A 167 -4.20 16.16 1.10
CA ILE A 167 -3.34 17.13 0.40
C ILE A 167 -2.51 17.87 1.45
N ALA A 168 -1.21 18.03 1.20
CA ALA A 168 -0.31 18.79 2.06
C ALA A 168 -0.83 20.23 2.31
N GLU A 169 -0.45 20.84 3.44
CA GLU A 169 -0.91 22.19 3.82
C GLU A 169 -0.55 23.26 2.77
N ASP A 170 0.57 23.11 2.07
CA ASP A 170 1.01 24.00 1.00
C ASP A 170 0.43 23.63 -0.38
N GLY A 171 -0.35 22.56 -0.46
CA GLY A 171 -0.96 22.06 -1.69
C GLY A 171 0.03 21.41 -2.66
N SER A 172 1.28 21.13 -2.27
CA SER A 172 2.31 20.65 -3.20
C SER A 172 2.27 19.15 -3.46
N SER A 173 1.58 18.36 -2.63
CA SER A 173 1.52 16.91 -2.74
C SER A 173 0.26 16.34 -2.11
N PHE A 174 -0.02 15.07 -2.36
CA PHE A 174 -0.99 14.30 -1.59
C PHE A 174 -0.40 12.97 -1.12
N ASP A 175 -0.94 12.49 0.00
CA ASP A 175 -0.73 11.14 0.51
C ASP A 175 -2.09 10.44 0.64
N LEU A 176 -2.24 9.27 0.04
CA LEU A 176 -3.47 8.50 0.08
C LEU A 176 -3.20 7.10 0.62
N LEU A 177 -3.96 6.73 1.65
CA LEU A 177 -3.93 5.38 2.18
C LEU A 177 -4.83 4.51 1.31
N LEU A 178 -4.21 3.63 0.53
CA LEU A 178 -4.93 2.57 -0.21
C LEU A 178 -5.57 1.60 0.79
N GLY A 179 -5.06 1.59 2.01
CA GLY A 179 -5.56 0.84 3.15
C GLY A 179 -5.18 -0.63 3.07
N ALA A 180 -5.31 -1.33 4.20
CA ALA A 180 -5.37 -2.78 4.24
C ALA A 180 -6.74 -3.20 3.68
N GLY A 181 -6.92 -3.01 2.37
CA GLY A 181 -8.03 -3.61 1.67
C GLY A 181 -7.85 -5.11 1.83
N ILE A 182 -8.75 -5.76 2.56
CA ILE A 182 -8.95 -7.19 2.46
C ILE A 182 -9.24 -7.40 0.98
N ALA A 183 -8.23 -7.72 0.19
CA ALA A 183 -8.48 -8.34 -1.07
C ALA A 183 -9.25 -9.62 -0.68
N SER A 184 -10.47 -9.68 -1.19
CA SER A 184 -11.61 -10.32 -0.52
C SER A 184 -11.90 -11.71 -1.06
N ASN A 185 -10.95 -12.28 -1.78
CA ASN A 185 -10.84 -13.70 -1.91
C ASN A 185 -10.01 -14.11 -0.67
N GLY A 186 -10.36 -15.09 0.14
CA GLY A 186 -9.63 -15.48 1.37
C GLY A 186 -8.18 -15.96 1.20
N PHE A 187 -7.49 -15.48 0.16
CA PHE A 187 -6.20 -15.83 -0.42
C PHE A 187 -5.16 -14.70 -0.34
N ASN A 188 -5.51 -13.52 0.18
CA ASN A 188 -4.71 -12.35 -0.13
C ASN A 188 -3.53 -12.18 0.82
N CYS A 189 -2.34 -12.27 0.22
CA CYS A 189 -1.08 -11.79 0.73
C CYS A 189 -1.32 -10.39 1.32
N VAL A 190 -1.42 -10.29 2.65
CA VAL A 190 -2.01 -9.12 3.30
C VAL A 190 -1.28 -7.87 2.84
N LEU A 191 -2.00 -6.96 2.17
CA LEU A 191 -1.59 -5.58 2.00
C LEU A 191 -1.39 -5.01 3.40
N LEU A 192 -0.15 -4.93 3.86
CA LEU A 192 0.20 -4.28 5.10
C LEU A 192 -0.39 -2.86 5.04
N GLY A 193 -0.82 -2.33 6.18
CA GLY A 193 -1.43 -1.00 6.31
C GLY A 193 -0.54 0.19 5.92
N ILE A 194 0.60 -0.11 5.28
CA ILE A 194 1.57 0.79 4.67
C ILE A 194 1.30 1.04 3.17
N SER A 195 0.29 0.41 2.58
CA SER A 195 0.00 0.59 1.16
C SER A 195 -0.53 2.01 0.87
N VAL A 196 0.23 2.77 0.07
CA VAL A 196 0.08 4.22 -0.11
C VAL A 196 0.23 4.58 -1.57
N ALA A 197 -0.59 5.53 -2.04
CA ALA A 197 -0.35 6.28 -3.26
C ALA A 197 -0.03 7.74 -2.90
N GLN A 198 1.06 8.28 -3.43
CA GLN A 198 1.49 9.65 -3.18
C GLN A 198 2.01 10.29 -4.46
N ALA A 199 1.85 11.60 -4.62
CA ALA A 199 2.47 12.35 -5.73
C ALA A 199 2.60 13.84 -5.42
N ASP A 200 3.49 14.50 -6.16
CA ASP A 200 3.56 15.96 -6.21
C ASP A 200 2.44 16.50 -7.11
N LEU A 201 1.82 17.60 -6.70
CA LEU A 201 0.74 18.27 -7.41
C LEU A 201 1.24 19.48 -8.19
N VAL A 202 1.07 19.45 -9.51
CA VAL A 202 1.35 20.59 -10.38
C VAL A 202 0.11 21.44 -10.50
N ASN A 203 0.17 22.60 -9.85
CA ASN A 203 -0.96 23.51 -9.70
C ASN A 203 -0.91 24.69 -10.66
N THR A 204 -2.09 25.20 -10.98
CA THR A 204 -2.32 26.49 -11.65
C THR A 204 -3.24 27.34 -10.80
N GLY A 205 -3.24 28.65 -11.02
CA GLY A 205 -4.02 29.59 -10.20
C GLY A 205 -3.46 29.78 -8.79
N SER A 206 -4.26 30.33 -7.88
CA SER A 206 -3.88 30.57 -6.50
C SER A 206 -5.07 30.59 -5.55
N ALA A 207 -4.81 30.36 -4.26
CA ALA A 207 -5.82 30.43 -3.21
C ALA A 207 -6.55 31.79 -3.19
N GLU A 208 -5.81 32.88 -3.40
CA GLU A 208 -6.31 34.26 -3.40
C GLU A 208 -7.17 34.55 -4.64
N GLY A 209 -6.80 33.96 -5.78
CA GLY A 209 -7.54 34.07 -7.04
C GLY A 209 -8.82 33.23 -7.09
N GLY A 210 -8.97 32.25 -6.18
CA GLY A 210 -10.09 31.31 -6.18
C GLY A 210 -10.07 30.34 -7.36
N ASP A 211 -8.96 30.26 -8.08
CA ASP A 211 -8.75 29.43 -9.27
C ASP A 211 -7.65 28.37 -9.06
N TRP A 212 -7.26 28.13 -7.81
CA TRP A 212 -6.23 27.14 -7.46
C TRP A 212 -6.68 25.72 -7.80
N ARG A 213 -6.00 25.09 -8.76
CA ARG A 213 -6.34 23.74 -9.21
C ARG A 213 -5.11 22.94 -9.58
N SER A 214 -5.15 21.64 -9.29
CA SER A 214 -4.16 20.70 -9.81
C SER A 214 -4.48 20.32 -11.26
N THR A 215 -3.42 20.15 -12.05
CA THR A 215 -3.46 19.83 -13.48
C THR A 215 -2.62 18.61 -13.85
N ARG A 216 -1.63 18.27 -13.01
CA ARG A 216 -0.78 17.09 -13.19
C ARG A 216 -0.35 16.54 -11.83
N MET A 217 -0.05 15.26 -11.79
CA MET A 217 0.66 14.57 -10.72
C MET A 217 2.05 14.22 -11.25
N ASP A 218 3.11 14.67 -10.57
CA ASP A 218 4.50 14.37 -10.88
C ASP A 218 5.13 13.58 -9.72
N ASN A 219 6.21 12.84 -10.01
CA ASN A 219 6.97 12.05 -9.02
C ASN A 219 6.07 11.14 -8.16
N GLY A 220 5.01 10.60 -8.77
CA GLY A 220 4.07 9.71 -8.12
C GLY A 220 4.75 8.40 -7.74
N ALA A 221 4.32 7.82 -6.63
CA ALA A 221 4.73 6.50 -6.19
C ALA A 221 3.54 5.76 -5.61
N VAL A 222 3.35 4.51 -6.03
CA VAL A 222 2.41 3.57 -5.43
C VAL A 222 3.22 2.47 -4.78
N THR A 223 3.06 2.31 -3.47
CA THR A 223 3.71 1.27 -2.69
C THR A 223 2.67 0.29 -2.18
N THR A 224 2.87 -1.00 -2.44
CA THR A 224 2.11 -2.11 -1.85
C THR A 224 3.03 -2.92 -0.94
N GLY A 225 2.57 -3.22 0.27
CA GLY A 225 3.36 -3.95 1.27
C GLY A 225 2.77 -5.33 1.57
N TYR A 226 3.62 -6.34 1.75
CA TYR A 226 3.23 -7.73 1.99
C TYR A 226 3.98 -8.31 3.19
N ALA A 227 3.39 -9.30 3.84
CA ALA A 227 4.13 -10.20 4.71
C ALA A 227 4.96 -11.17 3.86
N GLY A 228 6.21 -11.43 4.26
CA GLY A 228 7.17 -12.14 3.42
C GLY A 228 6.84 -13.61 3.16
N GLY A 229 6.12 -14.27 4.08
CA GLY A 229 5.64 -15.65 3.87
C GLY A 229 4.74 -15.84 2.65
N CYS A 230 4.10 -14.78 2.17
CA CYS A 230 3.13 -14.87 1.09
C CYS A 230 3.74 -14.83 -0.33
N LEU A 231 4.98 -14.33 -0.46
CA LEU A 231 5.65 -14.13 -1.76
C LEU A 231 6.91 -14.98 -1.90
N TRP A 232 7.02 -16.01 -1.06
CA TRP A 232 8.23 -16.79 -0.92
C TRP A 232 8.15 -18.10 -1.70
N VAL A 233 9.24 -18.48 -2.37
CA VAL A 233 9.32 -19.63 -3.29
C VAL A 233 10.40 -20.63 -2.86
N GLY A 234 10.64 -20.74 -1.55
CA GLY A 234 11.73 -21.51 -0.98
C GLY A 234 11.28 -22.73 -0.20
N ASP A 235 12.16 -23.66 0.10
CA ASP A 235 12.66 -23.84 1.46
C ASP A 235 14.20 -23.67 1.52
N PRO A 236 14.75 -22.80 2.39
CA PRO A 236 16.12 -22.32 2.27
C PRO A 236 17.14 -23.36 2.71
N ASP A 237 16.73 -24.32 3.55
CA ASP A 237 17.55 -25.46 3.96
C ASP A 237 16.97 -26.82 3.52
N ALA A 238 15.82 -26.81 2.83
CA ALA A 238 15.15 -27.98 2.27
C ALA A 238 14.72 -29.01 3.35
N ASP A 239 14.48 -28.55 4.58
CA ASP A 239 14.03 -29.35 5.72
C ASP A 239 12.51 -29.58 5.81
N GLN A 240 11.75 -28.94 4.94
CA GLN A 240 10.28 -28.87 4.82
C GLN A 240 9.59 -28.08 5.96
N GLU A 241 10.33 -27.23 6.70
CA GLU A 241 9.80 -26.33 7.71
C GLU A 241 9.82 -24.87 7.21
N LEU A 242 8.66 -24.20 7.28
CA LEU A 242 8.59 -22.78 6.95
C LEU A 242 9.25 -21.97 8.08
N GLU A 243 10.42 -21.39 7.81
CA GLU A 243 11.21 -20.72 8.84
C GLU A 243 10.46 -19.50 9.40
N ALA A 244 10.36 -19.41 10.74
CA ALA A 244 9.72 -18.30 11.44
C ALA A 244 10.28 -16.90 11.07
N LEU A 245 11.47 -16.86 10.46
CA LEU A 245 12.13 -15.66 9.96
C LEU A 245 11.44 -15.08 8.72
N VAL A 246 11.03 -15.92 7.77
CA VAL A 246 10.30 -15.52 6.54
C VAL A 246 8.89 -15.05 6.88
N LEU A 247 8.26 -15.67 7.89
CA LEU A 247 6.98 -15.21 8.45
C LEU A 247 7.07 -13.83 9.11
N GLY A 248 8.27 -13.42 9.55
CA GLY A 248 8.54 -12.11 10.14
C GLY A 248 9.03 -11.06 9.14
N ALA A 249 9.24 -11.43 7.87
CA ALA A 249 9.70 -10.51 6.84
C ALA A 249 8.58 -9.59 6.34
N SER A 250 8.93 -8.38 5.90
CA SER A 250 8.01 -7.51 5.17
C SER A 250 8.61 -7.16 3.82
N ILE A 251 7.79 -7.19 2.77
CA ILE A 251 8.21 -6.90 1.40
C ILE A 251 7.37 -5.74 0.88
N GLU A 252 8.00 -4.71 0.34
CA GLU A 252 7.34 -3.56 -0.26
C GLU A 252 7.67 -3.54 -1.77
N PHE A 253 6.67 -3.39 -2.61
CA PHE A 253 6.83 -3.14 -4.05
C PHE A 253 6.38 -1.72 -4.34
N THR A 254 7.21 -0.98 -5.06
CA THR A 254 6.94 0.41 -5.41
C THR A 254 7.09 0.60 -6.91
N THR A 255 6.11 1.24 -7.52
CA THR A 255 6.22 1.74 -8.91
C THR A 255 6.02 3.24 -8.94
N GLY A 256 6.73 3.92 -9.84
CA GLY A 256 6.50 5.33 -10.09
C GLY A 256 5.32 5.55 -11.02
N PHE A 257 4.68 6.72 -10.92
CA PHE A 257 3.65 7.12 -11.86
C PHE A 257 3.64 8.62 -12.12
N THR A 258 3.01 9.01 -13.23
CA THR A 258 2.56 10.37 -13.49
C THR A 258 1.06 10.38 -13.74
N GLY A 259 0.41 11.53 -13.53
CA GLY A 259 -1.03 11.66 -13.70
C GLY A 259 -1.42 12.92 -14.43
N THR A 260 -2.34 12.82 -15.39
CA THR A 260 -2.89 13.98 -16.12
C THR A 260 -4.39 14.07 -15.90
N ARG A 261 -4.87 15.27 -15.57
CA ARG A 261 -6.31 15.52 -15.41
C ARG A 261 -7.03 15.44 -16.75
N LEU A 262 -8.19 14.77 -16.78
CA LEU A 262 -9.04 14.58 -17.96
C LEU A 262 -10.07 15.71 -18.15
#